data_AF-A0AAW6M9G9-F1
#
_entry.id   AF-A0AAW6M9G9-F1
#
_cell.length_a   1.000
_cell.length_b   1.000
_cell.length_c   1.000
_cell.angle_alpha   90.00
_cell.angle_beta   90.00
_cell.angle_gamma   90.00
#
_symmetry.space_group_name_H-M   'P 1'
#
loop_
_entity.id
_entity.type
_entity.pdbx_description
1 polymer ?
#
loop_
_entity_poly.entity_id
_entity_poly.type
_entity_poly.pdbx_seq_one_letter_code
_entity_poly.pdbx_strand_id
1 'polypeptide(L)'
;MKDVNQVIDNTLDSLNKAHTARPVAGSSRKGNNPVLFLVGNSTMRTGTLGNGNNGQWGWGYYAGDHFDSNKITVENHALGGTSSRTFYNRLWPEVIKGVRAGDWVIIELGHNDNGPYDSGRARASIPGIGKDNLNVTIQETGVQETVYSYGEYMRRFVQDVKAKGAHPILFSLTPRNAWEDKDSTIITRVNHTFGLWAKQIAEEQKIPFIDLNDITARKFEKFGKEKVKYMFYLDRIHTSAFGAKVNAESAAEGIREYAGLELANYLKPIEQDTITGSSRKEGCPVVFTIGDSTVKNKDDDKNGMWGWGSVIAEIFNPKKISVENCAMAGRSARTFLDEGRWDKVYNALKPGDFVLIQFGHNDGGDINTGKARGELHGSGNESKVFLMEKTGKYQVVYTFGWYLRKFIMDAQEKGAIPIVLSHTPRNKWKDGQIERNTESYGKWTREAAEATGAYFIDLNKLSADKLQKVGLEKAAAFYNTDHTHTSLKGAQMNARSIAEGLKTTDCPLKKFLK
;
A
#
# COMPACT_ATOMS: atom_id res chain seq x y z
N MET A 1 -23.87 22.40 -7.71
CA MET A 1 -22.42 22.08 -7.83
C MET A 1 -22.25 21.05 -8.93
N LYS A 2 -21.43 21.33 -9.95
CA LYS A 2 -21.07 20.35 -10.99
C LYS A 2 -20.39 19.16 -10.30
N ASP A 3 -20.74 17.93 -10.69
CA ASP A 3 -20.05 16.72 -10.23
C ASP A 3 -18.58 16.84 -10.60
N VAL A 4 -17.75 17.08 -9.58
CA VAL A 4 -16.33 17.38 -9.70
C VAL A 4 -15.55 16.19 -10.28
N ASN A 5 -16.17 15.01 -10.34
CA ASN A 5 -15.48 13.78 -10.69
C ASN A 5 -15.61 13.38 -12.16
N GLN A 6 -16.44 14.05 -12.97
CA GLN A 6 -16.71 13.66 -14.38
C GLN A 6 -16.84 12.14 -14.60
N VAL A 7 -17.33 11.39 -13.59
CA VAL A 7 -17.49 9.94 -13.70
C VAL A 7 -18.76 9.72 -14.50
N ILE A 8 -18.56 9.25 -15.73
CA ILE A 8 -19.60 8.90 -16.69
C ILE A 8 -20.74 8.14 -16.01
N ASP A 9 -21.93 8.72 -16.18
CA ASP A 9 -23.30 8.21 -16.14
C ASP A 9 -23.58 6.84 -15.49
N ASN A 10 -24.49 6.82 -14.50
CA ASN A 10 -25.11 5.62 -13.95
C ASN A 10 -26.38 5.26 -14.75
N THR A 11 -26.27 5.11 -16.07
CA THR A 11 -27.33 4.44 -16.82
C THR A 11 -27.48 3.00 -16.33
N LEU A 12 -28.63 2.38 -16.60
CA LEU A 12 -28.89 0.96 -16.33
C LEU A 12 -27.75 0.05 -16.85
N ASP A 13 -27.08 0.48 -17.92
CA ASP A 13 -25.96 -0.20 -18.57
C ASP A 13 -24.65 -0.16 -17.74
N SER A 14 -24.42 0.94 -17.01
CA SER A 14 -23.32 1.07 -16.04
C SER A 14 -23.57 0.24 -14.77
N LEU A 15 -24.83 0.10 -14.35
CA LEU A 15 -25.20 -0.80 -13.26
C LEU A 15 -24.95 -2.26 -13.65
N ASN A 16 -25.36 -2.69 -14.85
CA ASN A 16 -25.11 -4.05 -15.35
C ASN A 16 -23.61 -4.38 -15.46
N LYS A 17 -22.78 -3.44 -15.95
CA LYS A 17 -21.31 -3.59 -15.96
C LYS A 17 -20.68 -3.49 -14.56
N ALA A 18 -21.33 -2.86 -13.59
CA ALA A 18 -20.87 -2.81 -12.20
C ALA A 18 -21.31 -4.03 -11.37
N HIS A 19 -22.37 -4.74 -11.78
CA HIS A 19 -22.84 -5.99 -11.20
C HIS A 19 -21.89 -7.18 -11.48
N THR A 20 -21.12 -7.15 -12.58
CA THR A 20 -20.25 -8.28 -13.00
C THR A 20 -19.10 -8.59 -12.05
N ALA A 21 -18.76 -7.69 -11.12
CA ALA A 21 -17.69 -7.89 -10.14
C ALA A 21 -18.17 -8.19 -8.72
N ARG A 22 -19.48 -8.18 -8.46
CA ARG A 22 -20.02 -8.58 -7.16
C ARG A 22 -20.23 -10.09 -7.13
N PRO A 23 -19.86 -10.78 -6.04
CA PRO A 23 -20.20 -12.19 -5.90
C PRO A 23 -21.72 -12.36 -5.80
N VAL A 24 -22.21 -13.53 -6.22
CA VAL A 24 -23.57 -13.95 -5.87
C VAL A 24 -23.62 -14.12 -4.35
N ALA A 25 -24.63 -13.56 -3.69
CA ALA A 25 -24.67 -13.51 -2.24
C ALA A 25 -24.66 -14.92 -1.61
N GLY A 26 -23.68 -15.17 -0.74
CA GLY A 26 -23.46 -16.45 -0.07
C GLY A 26 -22.77 -17.52 -0.93
N SER A 27 -22.38 -17.20 -2.16
CA SER A 27 -21.73 -18.15 -3.09
C SER A 27 -20.32 -18.56 -2.67
N SER A 28 -19.65 -17.78 -1.82
CA SER A 28 -18.32 -18.10 -1.31
C SER A 28 -18.33 -19.15 -0.20
N ARG A 29 -19.51 -19.45 0.37
CA ARG A 29 -19.65 -20.28 1.57
C ARG A 29 -19.03 -21.66 1.38
N LYS A 30 -18.23 -22.08 2.36
CA LYS A 30 -17.60 -23.41 2.40
C LYS A 30 -18.23 -24.24 3.52
N GLY A 31 -19.02 -25.25 3.15
CA GLY A 31 -19.73 -26.09 4.13
C GLY A 31 -20.64 -25.27 5.05
N ASN A 32 -20.49 -25.45 6.35
CA ASN A 32 -21.25 -24.74 7.39
C ASN A 32 -20.54 -23.50 7.93
N ASN A 33 -19.39 -23.13 7.36
CA ASN A 33 -18.68 -21.94 7.81
C ASN A 33 -19.51 -20.66 7.54
N PRO A 34 -19.43 -19.66 8.42
CA PRO A 34 -20.05 -18.38 8.17
C PRO A 34 -19.42 -17.66 6.97
N VAL A 35 -20.16 -16.68 6.45
CA VAL A 35 -19.70 -15.70 5.48
C VAL A 35 -19.71 -14.33 6.14
N LEU A 36 -18.65 -13.55 5.93
CA LEU A 36 -18.61 -12.13 6.23
C LEU A 36 -19.03 -11.34 4.99
N PHE A 37 -20.21 -10.72 5.04
CA PHE A 37 -20.71 -9.82 4.02
C PHE A 37 -20.26 -8.38 4.30
N LEU A 38 -19.64 -7.74 3.31
CA LEU A 38 -19.25 -6.33 3.37
C LEU A 38 -20.24 -5.49 2.56
N VAL A 39 -20.95 -4.60 3.24
CA VAL A 39 -21.93 -3.66 2.68
C VAL A 39 -21.36 -2.26 2.75
N GLY A 40 -21.09 -1.66 1.58
CA GLY A 40 -20.49 -0.33 1.56
C GLY A 40 -20.42 0.32 0.18
N ASN A 41 -19.60 1.36 0.11
CA ASN A 41 -19.51 2.28 -1.02
C ASN A 41 -18.16 2.19 -1.77
N SER A 42 -17.72 3.26 -2.44
CA SER A 42 -16.50 3.26 -3.26
C SER A 42 -15.21 3.14 -2.47
N THR A 43 -15.18 3.48 -1.18
CA THR A 43 -13.99 3.27 -0.32
C THR A 43 -13.80 1.81 0.08
N MET A 44 -14.85 0.99 -0.03
CA MET A 44 -14.84 -0.45 0.22
C MET A 44 -14.76 -1.27 -1.08
N ARG A 45 -15.29 -0.76 -2.20
CA ARG A 45 -15.22 -1.39 -3.53
C ARG A 45 -13.91 -1.11 -4.28
N THR A 46 -13.41 -2.08 -5.04
CA THR A 46 -12.25 -1.93 -5.93
C THR A 46 -12.52 -1.16 -7.22
N GLY A 47 -12.45 0.17 -7.20
CA GLY A 47 -12.62 0.99 -8.41
C GLY A 47 -14.00 0.83 -9.07
N THR A 48 -14.20 1.45 -10.23
CA THR A 48 -15.52 1.46 -10.89
C THR A 48 -15.98 0.05 -11.27
N LEU A 49 -15.11 -0.75 -11.88
CA LEU A 49 -15.43 -2.10 -12.37
C LEU A 49 -15.14 -3.22 -11.36
N GLY A 50 -14.73 -2.92 -10.12
CA GLY A 50 -14.40 -3.97 -9.14
C GLY A 50 -13.04 -4.66 -9.37
N ASN A 51 -12.24 -4.21 -10.34
CA ASN A 51 -10.98 -4.86 -10.73
C ASN A 51 -9.74 -3.94 -10.65
N GLY A 52 -9.89 -2.69 -10.23
CA GLY A 52 -8.79 -1.74 -10.05
C GLY A 52 -8.21 -1.17 -11.34
N ASN A 53 -8.92 -1.28 -12.47
CA ASN A 53 -8.46 -0.78 -13.78
C ASN A 53 -8.26 0.75 -13.86
N ASN A 54 -8.77 1.49 -12.88
CA ASN A 54 -8.58 2.92 -12.74
C ASN A 54 -7.54 3.27 -11.64
N GLY A 55 -6.84 2.28 -11.07
CA GLY A 55 -5.83 2.45 -10.04
C GLY A 55 -6.37 2.69 -8.63
N GLN A 56 -7.70 2.79 -8.47
CA GLN A 56 -8.34 2.94 -7.17
C GLN A 56 -8.73 1.58 -6.60
N TRP A 57 -8.48 1.40 -5.32
CA TRP A 57 -8.73 0.16 -4.59
C TRP A 57 -9.54 0.47 -3.33
N GLY A 58 -10.52 -0.38 -3.04
CA GLY A 58 -11.28 -0.31 -1.80
C GLY A 58 -10.81 -1.37 -0.81
N TRP A 59 -10.93 -1.07 0.47
CA TRP A 59 -10.39 -1.93 1.52
C TRP A 59 -11.04 -3.32 1.59
N GLY A 60 -12.30 -3.42 1.17
CA GLY A 60 -13.03 -4.70 1.11
C GLY A 60 -12.40 -5.72 0.16
N TYR A 61 -11.53 -5.29 -0.77
CA TYR A 61 -10.72 -6.21 -1.58
C TYR A 61 -9.68 -6.96 -0.77
N TYR A 62 -9.03 -6.27 0.18
CA TYR A 62 -7.94 -6.79 1.00
C TYR A 62 -8.44 -7.34 2.35
N ALA A 63 -9.70 -7.06 2.73
CA ALA A 63 -10.28 -7.55 3.99
C ALA A 63 -10.11 -9.06 4.18
N GLY A 64 -10.33 -9.85 3.13
CA GLY A 64 -10.18 -11.31 3.16
C GLY A 64 -8.78 -11.80 3.49
N ASP A 65 -7.74 -11.00 3.24
CA ASP A 65 -6.34 -11.37 3.54
C ASP A 65 -6.10 -11.53 5.05
N HIS A 66 -6.94 -10.88 5.87
CA HIS A 66 -6.84 -10.91 7.33
C HIS A 66 -7.65 -12.02 8.02
N PHE A 67 -8.48 -12.78 7.28
CA PHE A 67 -9.31 -13.85 7.83
C PHE A 67 -8.80 -15.25 7.44
N ASP A 68 -8.94 -16.21 8.35
CA ASP A 68 -8.68 -17.62 8.06
C ASP A 68 -9.75 -18.17 7.11
N SER A 69 -9.36 -18.37 5.84
CA SER A 69 -10.26 -18.79 4.77
C SER A 69 -10.77 -20.22 4.89
N ASN A 70 -10.28 -20.98 5.89
CA ASN A 70 -10.80 -22.28 6.28
C ASN A 70 -11.90 -22.19 7.33
N LYS A 71 -12.10 -21.03 7.96
CA LYS A 71 -13.11 -20.80 9.01
C LYS A 71 -14.21 -19.83 8.61
N ILE A 72 -13.91 -18.86 7.73
CA ILE A 72 -14.87 -17.88 7.22
C ILE A 72 -14.49 -17.47 5.79
N THR A 73 -15.46 -17.10 4.97
CA THR A 73 -15.18 -16.44 3.68
C THR A 73 -15.68 -14.99 3.69
N VAL A 74 -15.06 -14.12 2.90
CA VAL A 74 -15.40 -12.69 2.84
C VAL A 74 -15.99 -12.35 1.48
N GLU A 75 -17.17 -11.74 1.47
CA GLU A 75 -17.86 -11.28 0.26
C GLU A 75 -18.02 -9.77 0.24
N ASN A 76 -17.33 -9.12 -0.70
CA ASN A 76 -17.46 -7.68 -0.89
C ASN A 76 -18.64 -7.34 -1.81
N HIS A 77 -19.76 -6.91 -1.22
CA HIS A 77 -20.96 -6.49 -1.94
C HIS A 77 -21.01 -4.98 -2.21
N ALA A 78 -19.95 -4.25 -1.86
CA ALA A 78 -19.89 -2.80 -2.01
C ALA A 78 -20.06 -2.34 -3.46
N LEU A 79 -20.74 -1.20 -3.64
CA LEU A 79 -20.91 -0.56 -4.93
C LEU A 79 -20.54 0.92 -4.86
N GLY A 80 -19.67 1.35 -5.78
CA GLY A 80 -19.25 2.75 -5.86
C GLY A 80 -20.42 3.69 -6.08
N GLY A 81 -20.40 4.85 -5.44
CA GLY A 81 -21.44 5.87 -5.56
C GLY A 81 -22.74 5.58 -4.79
N THR A 82 -22.88 4.44 -4.12
CA THR A 82 -24.05 4.12 -3.30
C THR A 82 -24.03 4.79 -1.93
N SER A 83 -25.22 5.15 -1.48
CA SER A 83 -25.59 5.66 -0.15
C SER A 83 -26.37 4.61 0.63
N SER A 84 -26.72 4.89 1.89
CA SER A 84 -27.61 4.02 2.69
C SER A 84 -28.92 3.73 1.95
N ARG A 85 -29.58 4.77 1.40
CA ARG A 85 -30.78 4.66 0.56
C ARG A 85 -30.59 3.80 -0.68
N THR A 86 -29.64 4.16 -1.52
CA THR A 86 -29.51 3.54 -2.85
C THR A 86 -29.01 2.10 -2.74
N PHE A 87 -28.15 1.79 -1.76
CA PHE A 87 -27.78 0.41 -1.48
C PHE A 87 -28.98 -0.38 -0.96
N TYR A 88 -29.71 0.15 0.02
CA TYR A 88 -30.87 -0.53 0.60
C TYR A 88 -31.95 -0.83 -0.44
N ASN A 89 -32.30 0.14 -1.30
CA ASN A 89 -33.38 -0.03 -2.25
C ASN A 89 -33.02 -0.94 -3.43
N ARG A 90 -31.75 -0.94 -3.87
CA ARG A 90 -31.37 -1.55 -5.16
C ARG A 90 -30.51 -2.80 -5.04
N LEU A 91 -29.74 -2.92 -3.97
CA LEU A 91 -28.72 -3.96 -3.84
C LEU A 91 -28.97 -4.90 -2.67
N TRP A 92 -29.45 -4.35 -1.56
CA TRP A 92 -29.68 -5.10 -0.33
C TRP A 92 -30.64 -6.28 -0.49
N PRO A 93 -31.75 -6.20 -1.26
CA PRO A 93 -32.69 -7.32 -1.40
C PRO A 93 -32.04 -8.61 -1.90
N GLU A 94 -31.03 -8.52 -2.77
CA GLU A 94 -30.29 -9.69 -3.24
C GLU A 94 -29.20 -10.13 -2.25
N VAL A 95 -28.56 -9.20 -1.55
CA VAL A 95 -27.53 -9.52 -0.54
C VAL A 95 -28.15 -10.29 0.62
N ILE A 96 -29.25 -9.79 1.17
CA ILE A 96 -29.89 -10.39 2.36
C ILE A 96 -30.50 -11.78 2.08
N LYS A 97 -30.79 -12.13 0.83
CA LYS A 97 -31.19 -13.50 0.45
C LYS A 97 -30.08 -14.52 0.70
N GLY A 98 -28.81 -14.12 0.53
CA GLY A 98 -27.65 -14.99 0.74
C GLY A 98 -27.21 -15.15 2.20
N VAL A 99 -27.62 -14.20 3.07
CA VAL A 99 -27.30 -14.21 4.50
C VAL A 99 -28.09 -15.31 5.22
N ARG A 100 -27.40 -16.04 6.10
CA ARG A 100 -27.90 -17.14 6.92
C ARG A 100 -27.54 -16.91 8.39
N ALA A 101 -28.14 -17.70 9.28
CA ALA A 101 -27.82 -17.66 10.70
C ALA A 101 -26.32 -17.92 10.95
N GLY A 102 -25.72 -17.14 11.85
CA GLY A 102 -24.29 -17.19 12.17
C GLY A 102 -23.37 -16.40 11.23
N ASP A 103 -23.87 -15.87 10.11
CA ASP A 103 -23.09 -14.98 9.26
C ASP A 103 -22.82 -13.62 9.92
N TRP A 104 -21.85 -12.90 9.37
CA TRP A 104 -21.49 -11.56 9.80
C TRP A 104 -21.77 -10.55 8.70
N VAL A 105 -22.29 -9.37 9.05
CA VAL A 105 -22.56 -8.30 8.08
C VAL A 105 -21.99 -6.99 8.59
N ILE A 106 -20.92 -6.52 7.93
CA ILE A 106 -20.32 -5.21 8.18
C ILE A 106 -20.98 -4.18 7.27
N ILE A 107 -21.49 -3.09 7.84
CA ILE A 107 -22.14 -2.00 7.11
C ILE A 107 -21.35 -0.70 7.31
N GLU A 108 -20.83 -0.14 6.21
CA GLU A 108 -20.11 1.15 6.15
C GLU A 108 -20.70 2.03 5.02
N LEU A 109 -21.68 2.87 5.35
CA LEU A 109 -22.35 3.77 4.41
C LEU A 109 -22.44 5.19 4.99
N GLY A 110 -22.45 6.21 4.13
CA GLY A 110 -22.42 7.62 4.55
C GLY A 110 -21.69 8.55 3.58
N HIS A 111 -20.68 8.07 2.84
CA HIS A 111 -19.89 8.92 1.92
C HIS A 111 -20.73 9.61 0.83
N ASN A 112 -21.81 8.98 0.40
CA ASN A 112 -22.65 9.44 -0.70
C ASN A 112 -24.04 9.88 -0.24
N ASP A 113 -24.30 9.88 1.06
CA ASP A 113 -25.62 10.15 1.65
C ASP A 113 -25.95 11.65 1.67
N ASN A 114 -24.95 12.49 1.36
CA ASN A 114 -25.12 13.88 1.00
C ASN A 114 -25.37 14.01 -0.52
N GLY A 115 -26.54 14.50 -0.91
CA GLY A 115 -26.91 14.67 -2.32
C GLY A 115 -28.30 15.27 -2.49
N PRO A 116 -28.81 15.37 -3.72
CA PRO A 116 -30.21 15.65 -3.98
C PRO A 116 -31.11 14.46 -3.59
N TYR A 117 -32.35 14.76 -3.22
CA TYR A 117 -33.34 13.74 -2.90
C TYR A 117 -34.05 13.19 -4.15
N ASP A 118 -34.23 14.02 -5.17
CA ASP A 118 -35.17 13.80 -6.28
C ASP A 118 -34.61 14.14 -7.67
N SER A 119 -33.37 14.60 -7.77
CA SER A 119 -32.75 15.04 -9.05
C SER A 119 -31.33 14.51 -9.20
N GLY A 120 -30.81 14.48 -10.43
CA GLY A 120 -29.49 13.99 -10.80
C GLY A 120 -29.18 12.61 -10.21
N ARG A 121 -28.10 12.54 -9.42
CA ARG A 121 -27.81 11.36 -8.59
C ARG A 121 -28.65 11.43 -7.31
N ALA A 122 -29.94 11.15 -7.42
CA ALA A 122 -30.91 11.16 -6.32
C ALA A 122 -30.61 10.05 -5.29
N ARG A 123 -29.73 10.34 -4.34
CA ARG A 123 -29.13 9.34 -3.45
C ARG A 123 -29.11 9.74 -1.98
N ALA A 124 -29.58 10.94 -1.64
CA ALA A 124 -29.53 11.41 -0.26
C ALA A 124 -30.44 10.61 0.68
N SER A 125 -30.00 10.53 1.93
CA SER A 125 -30.82 10.16 3.10
C SER A 125 -31.11 11.42 3.93
N ILE A 126 -32.22 11.46 4.67
CA ILE A 126 -32.50 12.58 5.57
C ILE A 126 -31.43 12.58 6.70
N PRO A 127 -30.75 13.71 6.98
CA PRO A 127 -29.73 13.77 8.02
C PRO A 127 -30.24 13.38 9.42
N GLY A 128 -29.38 12.71 10.20
CA GLY A 128 -29.66 12.37 11.59
C GLY A 128 -30.16 10.95 11.84
N ILE A 129 -30.48 10.68 13.11
CA ILE A 129 -30.89 9.37 13.63
C ILE A 129 -32.41 9.20 13.79
N GLY A 130 -33.20 10.17 13.34
CA GLY A 130 -34.66 10.19 13.49
C GLY A 130 -35.37 9.05 12.75
N LYS A 131 -36.69 9.10 12.68
CA LYS A 131 -37.52 8.18 11.87
C LYS A 131 -38.24 8.91 10.73
N ASP A 132 -37.72 10.08 10.39
CA ASP A 132 -38.28 10.94 9.36
C ASP A 132 -38.28 10.25 8.00
N ASN A 133 -39.28 10.58 7.20
CA ASN A 133 -39.39 10.12 5.85
C ASN A 133 -39.94 11.21 4.92
N LEU A 134 -39.62 11.09 3.64
CA LEU A 134 -40.03 12.01 2.59
C LEU A 134 -40.35 11.21 1.33
N ASN A 135 -41.55 11.36 0.78
CA ASN A 135 -41.87 10.82 -0.53
C ASN A 135 -41.34 11.76 -1.61
N VAL A 136 -40.61 11.21 -2.56
CA VAL A 136 -40.04 11.95 -3.69
C VAL A 136 -40.40 11.29 -5.01
N THR A 137 -40.50 12.11 -6.05
CA THR A 137 -40.58 11.66 -7.44
C THR A 137 -39.26 12.02 -8.10
N ILE A 138 -38.50 11.02 -8.56
CA ILE A 138 -37.23 11.25 -9.24
C ILE A 138 -37.50 11.96 -10.56
N GLN A 139 -37.03 13.20 -10.70
CA GLN A 139 -37.34 14.09 -11.83
C GLN A 139 -36.97 13.46 -13.17
N GLU A 140 -35.85 12.73 -13.23
CA GLU A 140 -35.35 12.12 -14.47
C GLU A 140 -36.10 10.86 -14.89
N THR A 141 -36.80 10.18 -13.97
CA THR A 141 -37.37 8.85 -14.24
C THR A 141 -38.85 8.71 -13.90
N GLY A 142 -39.42 9.66 -13.17
CA GLY A 142 -40.78 9.59 -12.63
C GLY A 142 -40.97 8.56 -11.51
N VAL A 143 -39.91 7.82 -11.13
CA VAL A 143 -39.99 6.80 -10.07
C VAL A 143 -40.31 7.48 -8.74
N GLN A 144 -41.31 6.95 -8.03
CA GLN A 144 -41.63 7.38 -6.68
C GLN A 144 -40.88 6.52 -5.66
N GLU A 145 -40.21 7.17 -4.71
CA GLU A 145 -39.50 6.50 -3.63
C GLU A 145 -39.77 7.20 -2.28
N THR A 146 -39.81 6.42 -1.20
CA THR A 146 -39.76 6.97 0.17
C THR A 146 -38.31 7.06 0.62
N VAL A 147 -37.86 8.27 0.93
CA VAL A 147 -36.55 8.57 1.52
C VAL A 147 -36.68 8.53 3.03
N TYR A 148 -35.88 7.71 3.70
CA TYR A 148 -35.78 7.70 5.16
C TYR A 148 -34.57 8.48 5.67
N SER A 149 -34.55 8.75 6.97
CA SER A 149 -33.34 9.21 7.66
C SER A 149 -32.20 8.20 7.56
N TYR A 150 -30.96 8.69 7.68
CA TYR A 150 -29.78 7.82 7.73
C TYR A 150 -29.90 6.76 8.83
N GLY A 151 -30.30 7.19 10.04
CA GLY A 151 -30.49 6.27 11.15
C GLY A 151 -31.56 5.21 10.91
N GLU A 152 -32.66 5.57 10.25
CA GLU A 152 -33.71 4.61 9.88
C GLU A 152 -33.23 3.57 8.86
N TYR A 153 -32.44 3.96 7.85
CA TYR A 153 -31.80 2.98 6.97
C TYR A 153 -30.87 2.04 7.75
N MET A 154 -30.04 2.55 8.66
CA MET A 154 -29.17 1.72 9.49
C MET A 154 -29.97 0.73 10.34
N ARG A 155 -31.07 1.16 10.98
CA ARG A 155 -31.97 0.27 11.73
C ARG A 155 -32.53 -0.85 10.86
N ARG A 156 -32.94 -0.54 9.63
CA ARG A 156 -33.50 -1.54 8.69
C ARG A 156 -32.48 -2.60 8.32
N PHE A 157 -31.26 -2.20 7.93
CA PHE A 157 -30.18 -3.17 7.68
C PHE A 157 -29.97 -4.07 8.91
N VAL A 158 -29.88 -3.49 10.10
CA VAL A 158 -29.65 -4.24 11.35
C VAL A 158 -30.80 -5.20 11.66
N GLN A 159 -32.05 -4.77 11.49
CA GLN A 159 -33.23 -5.59 11.70
C GLN A 159 -33.28 -6.77 10.73
N ASP A 160 -33.03 -6.53 9.45
CA ASP A 160 -33.00 -7.57 8.43
C ASP A 160 -31.92 -8.63 8.72
N VAL A 161 -30.72 -8.20 9.10
CA VAL A 161 -29.62 -9.11 9.47
C VAL A 161 -29.99 -9.94 10.70
N LYS A 162 -30.52 -9.30 11.75
CA LYS A 162 -30.97 -10.01 12.97
C LYS A 162 -32.10 -10.99 12.67
N ALA A 163 -33.03 -10.64 11.77
CA ALA A 163 -34.13 -11.53 11.35
C ALA A 163 -33.64 -12.79 10.63
N LYS A 164 -32.44 -12.75 10.02
CA LYS A 164 -31.76 -13.93 9.46
C LYS A 164 -30.97 -14.74 10.50
N GLY A 165 -30.90 -14.30 11.76
CA GLY A 165 -30.06 -14.89 12.79
C GLY A 165 -28.56 -14.59 12.59
N ALA A 166 -28.22 -13.57 11.80
CA ALA A 166 -26.85 -13.15 11.54
C ALA A 166 -26.45 -11.97 12.47
N HIS A 167 -25.17 -11.61 12.44
CA HIS A 167 -24.56 -10.63 13.34
C HIS A 167 -24.21 -9.33 12.58
N PRO A 168 -25.00 -8.25 12.75
CA PRO A 168 -24.69 -6.96 12.14
C PRO A 168 -23.61 -6.22 12.94
N ILE A 169 -22.73 -5.51 12.23
CA ILE A 169 -21.74 -4.60 12.79
C ILE A 169 -21.77 -3.30 11.99
N LEU A 170 -21.80 -2.15 12.66
CA LEU A 170 -21.66 -0.86 12.01
C LEU A 170 -20.22 -0.36 12.07
N PHE A 171 -19.73 0.15 10.95
CA PHE A 171 -18.41 0.78 10.84
C PHE A 171 -18.56 2.27 10.54
N SER A 172 -17.69 3.10 11.13
CA SER A 172 -17.53 4.47 10.63
C SER A 172 -16.81 4.48 9.28
N LEU A 173 -16.98 5.56 8.53
CA LEU A 173 -16.37 5.75 7.21
C LEU A 173 -14.84 5.80 7.30
N THR A 174 -14.12 5.26 6.30
CA THR A 174 -12.68 5.51 6.18
C THR A 174 -12.36 7.02 6.13
N PRO A 175 -11.23 7.49 6.69
CA PRO A 175 -10.85 8.90 6.60
C PRO A 175 -10.43 9.29 5.18
N ARG A 176 -10.54 10.59 4.89
CA ARG A 176 -10.04 11.21 3.65
C ARG A 176 -8.61 11.69 3.83
N ASN A 177 -7.91 11.98 2.73
CA ASN A 177 -6.67 12.78 2.78
C ASN A 177 -7.01 14.27 2.99
N ALA A 178 -7.58 14.56 4.15
CA ALA A 178 -7.97 15.88 4.59
C ALA A 178 -7.40 16.10 5.99
N TRP A 179 -6.77 17.25 6.17
CA TRP A 179 -6.10 17.65 7.41
C TRP A 179 -6.80 18.90 7.92
N GLU A 180 -6.89 19.07 9.24
CA GLU A 180 -7.64 20.17 9.87
C GLU A 180 -7.20 21.55 9.35
N ASP A 181 -5.90 21.71 9.07
CA ASP A 181 -5.35 22.88 8.39
C ASP A 181 -4.07 22.53 7.60
N LYS A 182 -3.49 23.55 6.95
CA LYS A 182 -2.30 23.42 6.08
C LYS A 182 -1.08 22.87 6.82
N ASP A 183 -0.91 23.17 8.10
CA ASP A 183 0.25 22.82 8.90
C ASP A 183 -0.05 21.72 9.94
N SER A 184 -1.34 21.39 10.12
CA SER A 184 -1.83 20.38 11.04
C SER A 184 -1.28 18.99 10.75
N THR A 185 -0.92 18.28 11.81
CA THR A 185 -0.59 16.84 11.75
C THR A 185 -1.82 15.97 12.03
N ILE A 186 -3.02 16.56 12.05
CA ILE A 186 -4.27 15.92 12.45
C ILE A 186 -5.18 15.74 11.22
N ILE A 187 -5.64 14.50 11.02
CA ILE A 187 -6.60 14.15 9.95
C ILE A 187 -8.01 14.61 10.33
N THR A 188 -8.81 15.09 9.38
CA THR A 188 -10.20 15.43 9.67
C THR A 188 -11.06 14.20 9.89
N ARG A 189 -11.70 14.13 11.07
CA ARG A 189 -12.61 13.04 11.45
C ARG A 189 -14.03 13.29 10.93
N VAL A 190 -14.76 12.23 10.65
CA VAL A 190 -16.20 12.28 10.33
C VAL A 190 -17.03 11.84 11.53
N ASN A 191 -16.82 12.50 12.67
CA ASN A 191 -17.35 12.14 13.99
C ASN A 191 -18.47 13.07 14.50
N HIS A 192 -19.00 13.96 13.64
CA HIS A 192 -20.13 14.84 13.96
C HIS A 192 -21.39 14.55 13.12
N THR A 193 -21.27 13.68 12.10
CA THR A 193 -22.38 13.32 11.19
C THR A 193 -22.49 11.80 11.05
N PHE A 194 -22.29 11.22 9.86
CA PHE A 194 -22.55 9.81 9.58
C PHE A 194 -21.81 8.84 10.51
N GLY A 195 -20.55 9.12 10.86
CA GLY A 195 -19.82 8.30 11.83
C GLY A 195 -20.43 8.33 13.23
N LEU A 196 -20.86 9.52 13.70
CA LEU A 196 -21.58 9.68 14.96
C LEU A 196 -22.95 9.00 14.92
N TRP A 197 -23.71 9.20 13.86
CA TRP A 197 -25.04 8.62 13.71
C TRP A 197 -24.98 7.09 13.65
N ALA A 198 -24.01 6.52 12.93
CA ALA A 198 -23.78 5.07 12.92
C ALA A 198 -23.45 4.54 14.31
N LYS A 199 -22.59 5.24 15.07
CA LYS A 199 -22.27 4.90 16.46
C LYS A 199 -23.52 4.89 17.35
N GLN A 200 -24.31 5.96 17.29
CA GLN A 200 -25.55 6.09 18.07
C GLN A 200 -26.56 4.99 17.74
N ILE A 201 -26.71 4.61 16.47
CA ILE A 201 -27.58 3.49 16.08
C ILE A 201 -27.03 2.16 16.57
N ALA A 202 -25.71 1.94 16.52
CA ALA A 202 -25.12 0.72 17.05
C ALA A 202 -25.37 0.57 18.56
N GLU A 203 -25.22 1.66 19.33
CA GLU A 203 -25.55 1.73 20.75
C GLU A 203 -27.04 1.45 21.00
N GLU A 204 -27.93 2.13 20.27
CA GLU A 204 -29.38 1.92 20.35
C GLU A 204 -29.77 0.47 20.07
N GLN A 205 -29.18 -0.12 19.03
CA GLN A 205 -29.48 -1.49 18.58
C GLN A 205 -28.69 -2.56 19.35
N LYS A 206 -27.81 -2.16 20.28
CA LYS A 206 -26.93 -3.04 21.06
C LYS A 206 -26.11 -3.99 20.18
N ILE A 207 -25.44 -3.43 19.17
CA ILE A 207 -24.57 -4.15 18.25
C ILE A 207 -23.18 -3.52 18.24
N PRO A 208 -22.14 -4.24 17.78
CA PRO A 208 -20.79 -3.68 17.73
C PRO A 208 -20.69 -2.47 16.79
N PHE A 209 -19.88 -1.50 17.19
CA PHE A 209 -19.45 -0.37 16.38
C PHE A 209 -17.93 -0.32 16.33
N ILE A 210 -17.37 -0.27 15.12
CA ILE A 210 -15.92 -0.13 14.92
C ILE A 210 -15.64 1.23 14.28
N ASP A 211 -14.86 2.05 14.98
CA ASP A 211 -14.50 3.39 14.51
C ASP A 211 -13.31 3.35 13.53
N LEU A 212 -13.54 2.80 12.34
CA LEU A 212 -12.53 2.69 11.28
C LEU A 212 -11.95 4.07 10.88
N ASN A 213 -12.77 5.13 10.96
CA ASN A 213 -12.34 6.50 10.73
C ASN A 213 -11.16 6.87 11.63
N ASP A 214 -11.33 6.69 12.94
CA ASP A 214 -10.33 7.09 13.92
C ASP A 214 -9.11 6.16 13.94
N ILE A 215 -9.32 4.84 13.81
CA ILE A 215 -8.22 3.86 13.77
C ILE A 215 -7.28 4.17 12.61
N THR A 216 -7.83 4.35 11.39
CA THR A 216 -7.00 4.71 10.23
C THR A 216 -6.44 6.12 10.35
N ALA A 217 -7.20 7.09 10.86
CA ALA A 217 -6.72 8.46 10.98
C ALA A 217 -5.46 8.52 11.86
N ARG A 218 -5.45 7.83 13.01
CA ARG A 218 -4.25 7.74 13.88
C ARG A 218 -3.03 7.17 13.17
N LYS A 219 -3.21 6.19 12.28
CA LYS A 219 -2.10 5.68 11.44
C LYS A 219 -1.60 6.74 10.47
N PHE A 220 -2.51 7.42 9.76
CA PHE A 220 -2.15 8.48 8.81
C PHE A 220 -1.42 9.65 9.47
N GLU A 221 -1.79 10.03 10.69
CA GLU A 221 -1.10 11.07 11.46
C GLU A 221 0.33 10.66 11.80
N LYS A 222 0.54 9.41 12.22
CA LYS A 222 1.88 8.86 12.44
C LYS A 222 2.71 8.83 11.17
N PHE A 223 2.10 8.49 10.04
CA PHE A 223 2.77 8.44 8.74
C PHE A 223 3.14 9.82 8.21
N GLY A 224 2.34 10.85 8.51
CA GLY A 224 2.53 12.20 8.02
C GLY A 224 2.06 12.42 6.57
N LYS A 225 1.94 13.70 6.20
CA LYS A 225 1.30 14.15 4.95
C LYS A 225 1.88 13.52 3.69
N GLU A 226 3.21 13.53 3.59
CA GLU A 226 3.89 13.06 2.38
C GLU A 226 3.66 11.56 2.15
N LYS A 227 3.74 10.75 3.21
CA LYS A 227 3.49 9.30 3.12
C LYS A 227 2.03 9.00 2.79
N VAL A 228 1.10 9.76 3.37
CA VAL A 228 -0.34 9.60 3.11
C VAL A 228 -0.72 9.96 1.67
N LYS A 229 0.01 10.85 0.98
CA LYS A 229 -0.30 11.20 -0.43
C LYS A 229 -0.41 9.99 -1.34
N TYR A 230 0.48 9.00 -1.20
CA TYR A 230 0.44 7.82 -2.05
C TYR A 230 -0.57 6.75 -1.61
N MET A 231 -1.19 6.91 -0.44
CA MET A 231 -2.27 6.03 0.01
C MET A 231 -3.58 6.33 -0.72
N PHE A 232 -3.64 7.47 -1.41
CA PHE A 232 -4.76 7.89 -2.25
C PHE A 232 -4.35 7.94 -3.72
N TYR A 233 -5.34 7.84 -4.62
CA TYR A 233 -5.09 7.85 -6.06
C TYR A 233 -6.11 8.73 -6.79
N LEU A 234 -5.60 9.70 -7.55
CA LEU A 234 -6.32 10.75 -8.31
C LEU A 234 -7.08 11.79 -7.48
N ASP A 235 -7.60 11.43 -6.31
CA ASP A 235 -8.34 12.33 -5.43
C ASP A 235 -8.02 12.10 -3.95
N ARG A 236 -8.78 12.74 -3.04
CA ARG A 236 -8.58 12.68 -1.57
C ARG A 236 -9.50 11.69 -0.86
N ILE A 237 -10.30 10.92 -1.58
CA ILE A 237 -11.34 10.02 -1.05
C ILE A 237 -10.98 8.57 -1.37
N HIS A 238 -10.61 8.29 -2.61
CA HIS A 238 -10.36 6.95 -3.09
C HIS A 238 -8.90 6.54 -2.89
N THR A 239 -8.71 5.39 -2.26
CA THR A 239 -7.39 4.88 -1.93
C THR A 239 -6.70 4.23 -3.13
N SER A 240 -5.37 4.31 -3.15
CA SER A 240 -4.55 3.38 -3.92
C SER A 240 -4.58 1.99 -3.26
N ALA A 241 -3.92 0.99 -3.87
CA ALA A 241 -3.72 -0.31 -3.24
C ALA A 241 -3.08 -0.19 -1.84
N PHE A 242 -2.18 0.78 -1.63
CA PHE A 242 -1.52 0.99 -0.35
C PHE A 242 -2.51 1.46 0.72
N GLY A 243 -3.32 2.49 0.44
CA GLY A 243 -4.30 2.99 1.42
C GLY A 243 -5.42 1.99 1.69
N ALA A 244 -5.83 1.22 0.68
CA ALA A 244 -6.83 0.17 0.83
C ALA A 244 -6.36 -0.94 1.77
N LYS A 245 -5.09 -1.35 1.67
CA LYS A 245 -4.48 -2.31 2.61
C LYS A 245 -4.42 -1.74 4.04
N VAL A 246 -4.03 -0.48 4.21
CA VAL A 246 -4.01 0.17 5.53
C VAL A 246 -5.41 0.18 6.15
N ASN A 247 -6.44 0.53 5.38
CA ASN A 247 -7.83 0.48 5.84
C ASN A 247 -8.30 -0.94 6.20
N ALA A 248 -7.92 -1.95 5.40
CA ALA A 248 -8.26 -3.35 5.70
C ALA A 248 -7.58 -3.85 6.98
N GLU A 249 -6.31 -3.45 7.19
CA GLU A 249 -5.58 -3.72 8.42
C GLU A 249 -6.24 -3.03 9.62
N SER A 250 -6.60 -1.75 9.51
CA SER A 250 -7.34 -1.01 10.55
C SER A 250 -8.69 -1.65 10.89
N ALA A 251 -9.41 -2.18 9.88
CA ALA A 251 -10.65 -2.91 10.11
C ALA A 251 -10.40 -4.20 10.90
N ALA A 252 -9.36 -4.98 10.55
CA ALA A 252 -8.98 -6.19 11.27
C ALA A 252 -8.49 -5.90 12.70
N GLU A 253 -7.75 -4.81 12.92
CA GLU A 253 -7.36 -4.33 14.25
C GLU A 253 -8.58 -3.95 15.08
N GLY A 254 -9.50 -3.16 14.53
CA GLY A 254 -10.73 -2.78 15.23
C GLY A 254 -11.58 -4.00 15.63
N ILE A 255 -11.66 -5.03 14.77
CA ILE A 255 -12.33 -6.29 15.10
C ILE A 255 -11.61 -7.02 16.24
N ARG A 256 -10.28 -7.09 16.16
CA ARG A 256 -9.44 -7.80 17.15
C ARG A 256 -9.47 -7.15 18.53
N GLU A 257 -9.50 -5.82 18.57
CA GLU A 257 -9.47 -5.03 19.81
C GLU A 257 -10.85 -4.85 20.45
N TYR A 258 -11.93 -5.07 19.70
CA TYR A 258 -13.29 -4.97 20.24
C TYR A 258 -13.56 -6.10 21.26
N ALA A 259 -13.72 -5.72 22.52
CA ALA A 259 -13.92 -6.66 23.61
C ALA A 259 -15.16 -7.55 23.39
N GLY A 260 -14.95 -8.87 23.40
CA GLY A 260 -16.03 -9.86 23.28
C GLY A 260 -16.58 -10.05 21.85
N LEU A 261 -15.98 -9.45 20.82
CA LEU A 261 -16.42 -9.66 19.45
C LEU A 261 -15.95 -11.02 18.89
N GLU A 262 -16.87 -11.97 18.77
CA GLU A 262 -16.56 -13.32 18.29
C GLU A 262 -15.99 -13.38 16.85
N LEU A 263 -16.26 -12.36 16.02
CA LEU A 263 -15.67 -12.25 14.68
C LEU A 263 -14.13 -12.27 14.72
N ALA A 264 -13.52 -11.81 15.83
CA ALA A 264 -12.07 -11.85 16.03
C ALA A 264 -11.49 -13.26 15.99
N ASN A 265 -12.26 -14.29 16.35
CA ASN A 265 -11.82 -15.70 16.34
C ASN A 265 -11.55 -16.24 14.93
N TYR A 266 -12.03 -15.53 13.91
CA TYR A 266 -11.82 -15.87 12.51
C TYR A 266 -10.65 -15.12 11.87
N LEU A 267 -10.06 -14.13 12.57
CA LEU A 267 -8.88 -13.44 12.07
C LEU A 267 -7.65 -14.36 12.09
N LYS A 268 -6.77 -14.18 11.12
CA LYS A 268 -5.43 -14.77 11.17
C LYS A 268 -4.66 -14.20 12.37
N PRO A 269 -3.77 -15.01 12.98
CA PRO A 269 -2.82 -14.48 13.95
C PRO A 269 -1.93 -13.42 13.29
N ILE A 270 -1.45 -12.48 14.10
CA ILE A 270 -0.45 -11.52 13.64
C ILE A 270 0.88 -12.28 13.58
N GLU A 271 1.33 -12.61 12.37
CA GLU A 271 2.62 -13.26 12.18
C GLU A 271 3.76 -12.26 12.43
N GLN A 272 4.65 -12.60 13.37
CA GLN A 272 5.87 -11.84 13.60
C GLN A 272 7.01 -12.43 12.75
N ASP A 273 7.58 -11.62 11.86
CA ASP A 273 8.82 -12.00 11.16
C ASP A 273 9.97 -11.99 12.18
N THR A 274 10.45 -13.19 12.54
CA THR A 274 11.57 -13.39 13.46
C THR A 274 12.91 -13.54 12.73
N ILE A 275 12.89 -13.60 11.39
CA ILE A 275 14.08 -13.80 10.56
C ILE A 275 14.69 -12.44 10.22
N THR A 276 13.89 -11.51 9.70
CA THR A 276 14.38 -10.17 9.33
C THR A 276 14.66 -9.35 10.59
N GLY A 277 15.87 -8.80 10.71
CA GLY A 277 16.36 -8.10 11.90
C GLY A 277 17.04 -9.00 12.92
N SER A 278 17.15 -10.31 12.67
CA SER A 278 17.81 -11.28 13.58
C SER A 278 19.31 -11.03 13.77
N SER A 279 19.94 -10.25 12.89
CA SER A 279 21.35 -9.86 13.05
C SER A 279 21.60 -8.83 14.16
N ARG A 280 20.54 -8.24 14.72
CA ARG A 280 20.62 -7.16 15.71
C ARG A 280 21.31 -7.62 16.99
N LYS A 281 22.30 -6.84 17.42
CA LYS A 281 22.97 -7.01 18.72
C LYS A 281 22.39 -5.99 19.69
N GLU A 282 22.27 -6.38 20.96
CA GLU A 282 21.80 -5.48 22.01
C GLU A 282 22.66 -4.20 22.07
N GLY A 283 22.00 -3.04 22.15
CA GLY A 283 22.66 -1.72 22.17
C GLY A 283 23.28 -1.27 20.84
N CYS A 284 23.22 -2.08 19.78
CA CYS A 284 23.81 -1.75 18.48
C CYS A 284 22.74 -1.50 17.41
N PRO A 285 22.91 -0.47 16.55
CA PRO A 285 22.10 -0.35 15.34
C PRO A 285 22.42 -1.46 14.34
N VAL A 286 21.53 -1.63 13.35
CA VAL A 286 21.70 -2.53 12.21
C VAL A 286 21.84 -1.72 10.93
N VAL A 287 22.76 -2.12 10.04
CA VAL A 287 22.78 -1.68 8.65
C VAL A 287 22.03 -2.70 7.80
N PHE A 288 20.82 -2.36 7.40
CA PHE A 288 20.08 -3.11 6.39
C PHE A 288 20.55 -2.71 4.99
N THR A 289 20.77 -3.67 4.10
CA THR A 289 21.02 -3.39 2.68
C THR A 289 19.90 -3.94 1.82
N ILE A 290 19.31 -3.10 0.98
CA ILE A 290 18.33 -3.50 -0.03
C ILE A 290 18.85 -3.20 -1.43
N GLY A 291 18.52 -4.06 -2.38
CA GLY A 291 18.95 -3.91 -3.76
C GLY A 291 18.83 -5.20 -4.57
N ASP A 292 19.53 -5.21 -5.69
CA ASP A 292 19.52 -6.30 -6.67
C ASP A 292 20.66 -7.33 -6.48
N SER A 293 21.01 -8.06 -7.54
CA SER A 293 22.08 -9.07 -7.54
C SER A 293 23.46 -8.49 -7.26
N THR A 294 23.72 -7.23 -7.66
CA THR A 294 24.98 -6.53 -7.37
C THR A 294 25.14 -6.15 -5.90
N VAL A 295 24.07 -6.29 -5.11
CA VAL A 295 24.06 -6.16 -3.65
C VAL A 295 24.00 -7.53 -2.98
N LYS A 296 23.11 -8.42 -3.45
CA LYS A 296 22.77 -9.69 -2.79
C LYS A 296 23.85 -10.77 -2.92
N ASN A 297 24.36 -10.99 -4.13
CA ASN A 297 24.99 -12.27 -4.46
C ASN A 297 26.14 -12.63 -3.50
N LYS A 298 26.21 -13.90 -3.12
CA LYS A 298 27.28 -14.49 -2.32
C LYS A 298 27.57 -15.85 -2.93
N ASP A 299 28.83 -16.13 -3.17
CA ASP A 299 29.32 -17.40 -3.70
C ASP A 299 30.31 -17.99 -2.69
N ASP A 300 30.71 -19.24 -2.89
CA ASP A 300 31.85 -19.84 -2.15
C ASP A 300 33.14 -19.76 -2.98
N ASP A 301 33.03 -19.62 -4.31
CA ASP A 301 34.16 -19.35 -5.20
C ASP A 301 34.51 -17.85 -5.22
N LYS A 302 35.78 -17.51 -5.07
CA LYS A 302 36.29 -16.13 -5.22
C LYS A 302 36.06 -15.55 -6.61
N ASN A 303 35.95 -16.41 -7.62
CA ASN A 303 35.59 -16.04 -9.00
C ASN A 303 34.08 -16.12 -9.27
N GLY A 304 33.28 -16.49 -8.26
CA GLY A 304 31.83 -16.53 -8.34
C GLY A 304 31.17 -15.15 -8.42
N MET A 305 29.84 -15.12 -8.34
CA MET A 305 29.09 -13.86 -8.33
C MET A 305 29.00 -13.29 -6.93
N TRP A 306 29.58 -12.11 -6.70
CA TRP A 306 29.55 -11.41 -5.42
C TRP A 306 28.89 -10.05 -5.57
N GLY A 307 27.96 -9.75 -4.66
CA GLY A 307 27.39 -8.42 -4.48
C GLY A 307 28.04 -7.71 -3.30
N TRP A 308 28.17 -6.38 -3.35
CA TRP A 308 28.89 -5.63 -2.32
C TRP A 308 28.23 -5.75 -0.93
N GLY A 309 26.91 -5.97 -0.86
CA GLY A 309 26.19 -6.16 0.40
C GLY A 309 26.60 -7.44 1.13
N SER A 310 27.12 -8.45 0.42
CA SER A 310 27.62 -9.69 1.04
C SER A 310 28.96 -9.50 1.79
N VAL A 311 29.72 -8.46 1.44
CA VAL A 311 31.04 -8.14 2.02
C VAL A 311 31.06 -6.81 2.78
N ILE A 312 29.96 -6.06 2.81
CA ILE A 312 29.90 -4.73 3.44
C ILE A 312 30.18 -4.77 4.95
N ALA A 313 29.96 -5.90 5.62
CA ALA A 313 30.35 -6.06 7.02
C ALA A 313 31.86 -5.91 7.25
N GLU A 314 32.70 -6.12 6.23
CA GLU A 314 34.16 -5.98 6.33
C GLU A 314 34.61 -4.55 6.64
N ILE A 315 33.85 -3.53 6.22
CA ILE A 315 34.20 -2.11 6.41
C ILE A 315 33.74 -1.53 7.76
N PHE A 316 32.89 -2.24 8.50
CA PHE A 316 32.31 -1.76 9.76
C PHE A 316 32.91 -2.44 10.99
N ASN A 317 32.97 -1.73 12.11
CA ASN A 317 33.40 -2.30 13.39
C ASN A 317 32.30 -3.23 13.96
N PRO A 318 32.49 -4.55 13.98
CA PRO A 318 31.44 -5.50 14.35
C PRO A 318 31.07 -5.47 15.84
N LYS A 319 31.83 -4.73 16.66
CA LYS A 319 31.52 -4.49 18.08
C LYS A 319 30.52 -3.35 18.28
N LYS A 320 30.31 -2.50 17.28
CA LYS A 320 29.47 -1.29 17.39
C LYS A 320 28.20 -1.33 16.52
N ILE A 321 28.16 -2.20 15.52
CA ILE A 321 27.07 -2.28 14.56
C ILE A 321 26.98 -3.69 13.98
N SER A 322 25.78 -4.12 13.57
CA SER A 322 25.59 -5.33 12.76
C SER A 322 25.11 -4.99 11.36
N VAL A 323 25.17 -5.96 10.44
CA VAL A 323 24.82 -5.79 9.03
C VAL A 323 23.86 -6.91 8.64
N GLU A 324 22.82 -6.58 7.90
CA GLU A 324 21.86 -7.52 7.35
C GLU A 324 21.62 -7.28 5.86
N ASN A 325 21.99 -8.25 5.03
CA ASN A 325 21.82 -8.16 3.58
C ASN A 325 20.46 -8.72 3.13
N CYS A 326 19.48 -7.83 3.06
CA CYS A 326 18.10 -8.08 2.64
C CYS A 326 17.89 -7.93 1.13
N ALA A 327 18.94 -7.68 0.34
CA ALA A 327 18.83 -7.57 -1.11
C ALA A 327 18.35 -8.88 -1.75
N MET A 328 17.84 -8.79 -2.98
CA MET A 328 17.42 -9.97 -3.73
C MET A 328 17.81 -9.89 -5.20
N ALA A 329 18.45 -10.94 -5.70
CA ALA A 329 18.89 -11.04 -7.08
C ALA A 329 17.73 -10.84 -8.08
N GLY A 330 17.99 -10.05 -9.12
CA GLY A 330 17.05 -9.82 -10.21
C GLY A 330 15.84 -8.95 -9.86
N ARG A 331 15.84 -8.20 -8.75
CA ARG A 331 14.76 -7.27 -8.41
C ARG A 331 15.10 -5.86 -8.88
N SER A 332 14.07 -5.13 -9.30
CA SER A 332 14.01 -3.68 -9.41
C SER A 332 13.49 -3.08 -8.11
N ALA A 333 13.49 -1.75 -7.98
CA ALA A 333 12.85 -1.06 -6.87
C ALA A 333 11.37 -1.46 -6.77
N ARG A 334 10.63 -1.47 -7.89
CA ARG A 334 9.22 -1.89 -7.91
C ARG A 334 9.03 -3.33 -7.46
N THR A 335 9.71 -4.28 -8.08
CA THR A 335 9.48 -5.71 -7.79
C THR A 335 9.94 -6.11 -6.39
N PHE A 336 10.90 -5.39 -5.80
CA PHE A 336 11.26 -5.55 -4.40
C PHE A 336 10.10 -5.16 -3.46
N LEU A 337 9.36 -4.09 -3.79
CA LEU A 337 8.15 -3.69 -3.07
C LEU A 337 6.99 -4.67 -3.32
N ASP A 338 6.71 -5.02 -4.58
CA ASP A 338 5.56 -5.87 -4.96
C ASP A 338 5.62 -7.25 -4.32
N GLU A 339 6.82 -7.81 -4.15
CA GLU A 339 7.05 -9.11 -3.51
C GLU A 339 7.02 -9.04 -1.97
N GLY A 340 6.69 -7.89 -1.37
CA GLY A 340 6.62 -7.71 0.09
C GLY A 340 7.99 -7.75 0.79
N ARG A 341 9.09 -7.62 0.05
CA ARG A 341 10.45 -7.66 0.63
C ARG A 341 10.75 -6.40 1.42
N TRP A 342 10.28 -5.26 0.92
CA TRP A 342 10.36 -4.01 1.65
C TRP A 342 9.56 -4.07 2.96
N ASP A 343 8.37 -4.64 2.95
CA ASP A 343 7.51 -4.74 4.14
C ASP A 343 8.22 -5.48 5.29
N LYS A 344 8.97 -6.54 4.98
CA LYS A 344 9.79 -7.27 5.98
C LYS A 344 10.87 -6.39 6.61
N VAL A 345 11.62 -5.65 5.78
CA VAL A 345 12.66 -4.73 6.27
C VAL A 345 12.02 -3.62 7.09
N TYR A 346 11.01 -2.95 6.55
CA TYR A 346 10.26 -1.87 7.20
C TYR A 346 9.72 -2.27 8.58
N ASN A 347 9.21 -3.50 8.73
CA ASN A 347 8.70 -4.00 10.00
C ASN A 347 9.82 -4.36 11.00
N ALA A 348 11.03 -4.65 10.54
CA ALA A 348 12.19 -4.94 11.38
C ALA A 348 12.99 -3.69 11.81
N LEU A 349 12.77 -2.55 11.16
CA LEU A 349 13.46 -1.29 11.47
C LEU A 349 13.16 -0.79 12.89
N LYS A 350 14.20 -0.30 13.55
CA LYS A 350 14.14 0.44 14.81
C LYS A 350 14.80 1.82 14.65
N PRO A 351 14.44 2.81 15.50
CA PRO A 351 15.11 4.10 15.50
C PRO A 351 16.63 3.96 15.64
N GLY A 352 17.38 4.69 14.81
CA GLY A 352 18.84 4.65 14.77
C GLY A 352 19.46 3.58 13.87
N ASP A 353 18.65 2.69 13.27
CA ASP A 353 19.13 1.78 12.21
C ASP A 353 19.48 2.55 10.94
N PHE A 354 20.23 1.90 10.05
CA PHE A 354 20.62 2.43 8.76
C PHE A 354 20.07 1.57 7.62
N VAL A 355 19.68 2.19 6.51
CA VAL A 355 19.23 1.46 5.31
C VAL A 355 20.05 1.92 4.11
N LEU A 356 20.90 1.05 3.59
CA LEU A 356 21.59 1.26 2.32
C LEU A 356 20.69 0.79 1.17
N ILE A 357 20.33 1.70 0.27
CA ILE A 357 19.36 1.47 -0.81
C ILE A 357 20.07 1.58 -2.16
N GLN A 358 20.10 0.51 -2.96
CA GLN A 358 20.69 0.55 -4.31
C GLN A 358 19.87 -0.27 -5.33
N PHE A 359 19.27 0.41 -6.30
CA PHE A 359 18.58 -0.18 -7.45
C PHE A 359 18.97 0.54 -8.75
N GLY A 360 18.60 -0.02 -9.90
CA GLY A 360 18.85 0.57 -11.22
C GLY A 360 19.18 -0.46 -12.32
N HIS A 361 19.69 -1.65 -11.99
CA HIS A 361 20.11 -2.61 -13.02
C HIS A 361 18.95 -3.33 -13.71
N ASN A 362 17.84 -3.56 -12.99
CA ASN A 362 16.68 -4.33 -13.48
C ASN A 362 15.47 -3.44 -13.83
N ASP A 363 15.57 -2.17 -13.46
CA ASP A 363 14.55 -1.13 -13.40
C ASP A 363 14.10 -0.64 -14.80
N GLY A 364 14.94 -0.88 -15.82
CA GLY A 364 14.62 -0.63 -17.24
C GLY A 364 14.03 -1.81 -18.00
N GLY A 365 13.64 -2.90 -17.33
CA GLY A 365 13.00 -4.05 -17.99
C GLY A 365 11.56 -3.78 -18.43
N ASP A 366 10.90 -4.80 -18.98
CA ASP A 366 9.48 -4.70 -19.33
C ASP A 366 8.62 -4.38 -18.10
N ILE A 367 7.58 -3.55 -18.28
CA ILE A 367 6.71 -3.09 -17.19
C ILE A 367 5.63 -4.13 -16.87
N ASN A 368 4.95 -4.70 -17.87
CA ASN A 368 3.77 -5.55 -17.65
C ASN A 368 3.82 -6.91 -18.37
N THR A 369 4.88 -7.17 -19.14
CA THR A 369 5.09 -8.42 -19.87
C THR A 369 6.30 -9.17 -19.33
N GLY A 370 6.44 -10.46 -19.68
CA GLY A 370 7.63 -11.26 -19.35
C GLY A 370 7.94 -11.30 -17.86
N LYS A 371 9.17 -10.89 -17.48
CA LYS A 371 9.58 -10.80 -16.07
C LYS A 371 8.97 -9.61 -15.33
N ALA A 372 8.40 -8.64 -16.07
CA ALA A 372 7.74 -7.46 -15.55
C ALA A 372 8.54 -6.79 -14.42
N ARG A 373 9.77 -6.38 -14.71
CA ARG A 373 10.66 -5.76 -13.70
C ARG A 373 10.63 -4.26 -13.72
N GLY A 374 10.56 -3.65 -14.91
CA GLY A 374 10.77 -2.21 -15.00
C GLY A 374 9.60 -1.39 -14.54
N GLU A 375 9.84 -0.10 -14.39
CA GLU A 375 8.82 0.87 -14.03
C GLU A 375 8.93 2.13 -14.90
N LEU A 376 8.16 3.18 -14.58
CA LEU A 376 8.23 4.40 -15.36
C LEU A 376 9.60 5.08 -15.16
N HIS A 377 10.15 5.60 -16.24
CA HIS A 377 11.39 6.37 -16.18
C HIS A 377 11.16 7.72 -15.52
N GLY A 378 12.18 8.23 -14.83
CA GLY A 378 12.16 9.56 -14.21
C GLY A 378 12.23 9.54 -12.68
N SER A 379 12.30 10.74 -12.13
CA SER A 379 12.28 11.00 -10.70
C SER A 379 11.00 11.69 -10.22
N GLY A 380 10.05 12.01 -11.10
CA GLY A 380 8.82 12.71 -10.74
C GLY A 380 7.79 11.83 -10.01
N ASN A 381 6.55 12.28 -9.94
CA ASN A 381 5.44 11.58 -9.28
C ASN A 381 4.49 10.90 -10.27
N GLU A 382 4.91 10.75 -11.53
CA GLU A 382 4.10 10.16 -12.57
C GLU A 382 3.76 8.71 -12.25
N SER A 383 2.56 8.31 -12.65
CA SER A 383 2.05 6.96 -12.46
C SER A 383 1.11 6.59 -13.59
N LYS A 384 1.04 5.29 -13.90
CA LYS A 384 0.12 4.75 -14.90
C LYS A 384 -0.39 3.39 -14.47
N VAL A 385 -1.65 3.10 -14.78
CA VAL A 385 -2.24 1.79 -14.53
C VAL A 385 -1.86 0.84 -15.67
N PHE A 386 -1.38 -0.34 -15.32
CA PHE A 386 -1.06 -1.42 -16.25
C PHE A 386 -1.85 -2.67 -15.90
N LEU A 387 -2.33 -3.39 -16.92
CA LEU A 387 -2.77 -4.78 -16.78
C LEU A 387 -1.52 -5.67 -16.83
N MET A 388 -1.23 -6.35 -15.73
CA MET A 388 -0.06 -7.23 -15.61
C MET A 388 -0.38 -8.57 -16.28
N GLU A 389 0.21 -8.84 -17.44
CA GLU A 389 -0.15 -9.98 -18.30
C GLU A 389 -0.12 -11.32 -17.53
N LYS A 390 0.94 -11.52 -16.75
CA LYS A 390 1.15 -12.76 -15.99
C LYS A 390 0.07 -13.04 -14.94
N THR A 391 -0.51 -11.99 -14.35
CA THR A 391 -1.44 -12.14 -13.21
C THR A 391 -2.88 -11.80 -13.58
N GLY A 392 -3.11 -11.12 -14.71
CA GLY A 392 -4.41 -10.56 -15.07
C GLY A 392 -4.89 -9.45 -14.13
N LYS A 393 -4.03 -8.93 -13.25
CA LYS A 393 -4.39 -7.87 -12.29
C LYS A 393 -3.92 -6.51 -12.78
N TYR A 394 -4.73 -5.49 -12.50
CA TYR A 394 -4.32 -4.11 -12.70
C TYR A 394 -3.40 -3.65 -11.58
N GLN A 395 -2.40 -2.83 -11.91
CA GLN A 395 -1.45 -2.27 -10.97
C GLN A 395 -1.09 -0.85 -11.36
N VAL A 396 -1.03 0.05 -10.37
CA VAL A 396 -0.45 1.39 -10.57
C VAL A 396 1.07 1.26 -10.52
N VAL A 397 1.74 1.65 -11.60
CA VAL A 397 3.20 1.67 -11.70
C VAL A 397 3.66 3.12 -11.69
N TYR A 398 4.55 3.44 -10.76
CA TYR A 398 5.12 4.78 -10.56
C TYR A 398 6.48 4.92 -11.24
N THR A 399 7.09 6.10 -11.16
CA THR A 399 8.48 6.31 -11.60
C THR A 399 9.49 5.64 -10.68
N PHE A 400 10.69 5.37 -11.20
CA PHE A 400 11.82 4.86 -10.42
C PHE A 400 12.11 5.72 -9.18
N GLY A 401 12.21 7.05 -9.35
CA GLY A 401 12.47 7.94 -8.21
C GLY A 401 11.35 7.95 -7.17
N TRP A 402 10.10 7.72 -7.58
CA TRP A 402 8.99 7.58 -6.64
C TRP A 402 9.16 6.37 -5.71
N TYR A 403 9.59 5.20 -6.24
CA TYR A 403 9.82 4.01 -5.40
C TYR A 403 10.96 4.23 -4.41
N LEU A 404 12.04 4.88 -4.84
CA LEU A 404 13.13 5.25 -3.94
C LEU A 404 12.66 6.18 -2.82
N ARG A 405 11.88 7.23 -3.14
CA ARG A 405 11.30 8.12 -2.12
C ARG A 405 10.40 7.38 -1.15
N LYS A 406 9.62 6.41 -1.63
CA LYS A 406 8.80 5.56 -0.75
C LYS A 406 9.67 4.85 0.30
N PHE A 407 10.74 4.17 -0.12
CA PHE A 407 11.64 3.46 0.81
C PHE A 407 12.31 4.42 1.80
N ILE A 408 12.74 5.59 1.32
CA ILE A 408 13.38 6.62 2.14
C ILE A 408 12.41 7.13 3.22
N MET A 409 11.21 7.53 2.82
CA MET A 409 10.20 8.09 3.74
C MET A 409 9.72 7.05 4.76
N ASP A 410 9.58 5.80 4.33
CA ASP A 410 9.23 4.70 5.23
C ASP A 410 10.34 4.42 6.26
N ALA A 411 11.62 4.51 5.86
CA ALA A 411 12.75 4.39 6.79
C ALA A 411 12.78 5.57 7.78
N GLN A 412 12.62 6.81 7.30
CA GLN A 412 12.57 8.01 8.13
C GLN A 412 11.42 7.97 9.14
N GLU A 413 10.24 7.50 8.76
CA GLU A 413 9.09 7.34 9.67
C GLU A 413 9.39 6.35 10.81
N LYS A 414 10.17 5.30 10.54
CA LYS A 414 10.65 4.36 11.57
C LYS A 414 11.81 4.89 12.42
N GLY A 415 12.28 6.12 12.15
CA GLY A 415 13.47 6.70 12.78
C GLY A 415 14.78 6.09 12.31
N ALA A 416 14.77 5.31 11.23
CA ALA A 416 15.96 4.80 10.59
C ALA A 416 16.55 5.85 9.62
N ILE A 417 17.83 5.71 9.31
CA ILE A 417 18.59 6.66 8.50
C ILE A 417 18.84 6.05 7.12
N PRO A 418 18.12 6.49 6.06
CA PRO A 418 18.33 6.00 4.71
C PRO A 418 19.58 6.64 4.08
N ILE A 419 20.35 5.81 3.36
CA ILE A 419 21.48 6.20 2.53
C ILE A 419 21.28 5.57 1.15
N VAL A 420 21.11 6.42 0.15
CA VAL A 420 20.81 6.01 -1.22
C VAL A 420 22.09 5.99 -2.05
N LEU A 421 22.31 4.89 -2.75
CA LEU A 421 23.51 4.65 -3.55
C LEU A 421 23.13 4.58 -5.03
N SER A 422 23.81 5.32 -5.91
CA SER A 422 23.68 5.07 -7.35
C SER A 422 24.18 3.65 -7.67
N HIS A 423 23.48 2.92 -8.55
CA HIS A 423 23.87 1.54 -8.88
C HIS A 423 25.30 1.45 -9.44
N THR A 424 25.98 0.34 -9.15
CA THR A 424 27.35 0.09 -9.62
C THR A 424 27.45 0.17 -11.15
N PRO A 425 28.60 0.62 -11.71
CA PRO A 425 28.79 0.63 -13.16
C PRO A 425 28.80 -0.80 -13.71
N ARG A 426 28.44 -0.91 -14.99
CA ARG A 426 28.64 -2.15 -15.76
C ARG A 426 30.04 -2.13 -16.39
N ASN A 427 30.57 -3.30 -16.71
CA ASN A 427 31.80 -3.45 -17.51
C ASN A 427 31.54 -3.14 -19.00
N LYS A 428 30.97 -1.97 -19.28
CA LYS A 428 30.65 -1.49 -20.62
C LYS A 428 31.51 -0.28 -20.90
N TRP A 429 32.19 -0.32 -22.02
CA TRP A 429 33.15 0.70 -22.42
C TRP A 429 32.81 1.21 -23.80
N LYS A 430 32.93 2.52 -23.99
CA LYS A 430 32.78 3.19 -25.28
C LYS A 430 33.94 4.17 -25.41
N ASP A 431 34.67 4.08 -26.52
CA ASP A 431 35.80 4.97 -26.84
C ASP A 431 36.85 5.04 -25.69
N GLY A 432 37.13 3.90 -25.06
CA GLY A 432 38.08 3.79 -23.94
C GLY A 432 37.57 4.31 -22.59
N GLN A 433 36.32 4.76 -22.51
CA GLN A 433 35.68 5.25 -21.29
C GLN A 433 34.64 4.27 -20.78
N ILE A 434 34.66 3.98 -19.48
CA ILE A 434 33.62 3.17 -18.85
C ILE A 434 32.31 3.96 -18.77
N GLU A 435 31.18 3.28 -19.02
CA GLU A 435 29.84 3.85 -18.96
C GLU A 435 29.57 4.53 -17.61
N ARG A 436 29.02 5.74 -17.65
CA ARG A 436 28.58 6.51 -16.49
C ARG A 436 27.08 6.71 -16.56
N ASN A 437 26.36 6.44 -15.48
CA ASN A 437 24.91 6.57 -15.45
C ASN A 437 24.47 7.94 -14.90
N THR A 438 24.99 9.03 -15.46
CA THR A 438 24.75 10.41 -14.96
C THR A 438 23.45 11.03 -15.44
N GLU A 439 22.80 10.45 -16.46
CA GLU A 439 21.61 11.04 -17.11
C GLU A 439 20.33 10.22 -16.90
N SER A 440 20.40 9.04 -16.27
CA SER A 440 19.23 8.16 -16.06
C SER A 440 19.09 7.69 -14.61
N TYR A 441 19.14 6.39 -14.31
CA TYR A 441 18.93 5.84 -12.97
C TYR A 441 19.84 6.44 -11.90
N GLY A 442 21.11 6.76 -12.20
CA GLY A 442 22.01 7.44 -11.27
C GLY A 442 21.57 8.88 -10.98
N LYS A 443 21.10 9.61 -12.00
CA LYS A 443 20.47 10.93 -11.84
C LYS A 443 19.22 10.86 -10.98
N TRP A 444 18.28 9.99 -11.34
CA TRP A 444 17.01 9.86 -10.62
C TRP A 444 17.20 9.36 -9.18
N THR A 445 18.23 8.55 -8.93
CA THR A 445 18.63 8.15 -7.57
C THR A 445 19.06 9.36 -6.74
N ARG A 446 19.90 10.23 -7.31
CA ARG A 446 20.35 11.47 -6.66
C ARG A 446 19.16 12.40 -6.38
N GLU A 447 18.34 12.66 -7.39
CA GLU A 447 17.16 13.53 -7.28
C GLU A 447 16.16 13.00 -6.23
N ALA A 448 15.96 11.69 -6.13
CA ALA A 448 15.11 11.10 -5.10
C ALA A 448 15.65 11.31 -3.68
N ALA A 449 16.97 11.18 -3.48
CA ALA A 449 17.62 11.43 -2.21
C ALA A 449 17.56 12.92 -1.82
N GLU A 450 17.86 13.82 -2.76
CA GLU A 450 17.78 15.28 -2.56
C GLU A 450 16.36 15.72 -2.20
N ALA A 451 15.34 15.22 -2.91
CA ALA A 451 13.94 15.57 -2.68
C ALA A 451 13.40 15.14 -1.30
N THR A 452 14.12 14.26 -0.59
CA THR A 452 13.70 13.70 0.70
C THR A 452 14.69 13.99 1.84
N GLY A 453 15.79 14.69 1.53
CA GLY A 453 16.87 14.96 2.49
C GLY A 453 17.63 13.72 2.95
N ALA A 454 17.56 12.61 2.20
CA ALA A 454 18.35 11.42 2.50
C ALA A 454 19.82 11.58 2.09
N TYR A 455 20.71 10.83 2.73
CA TYR A 455 22.10 10.81 2.33
C TYR A 455 22.24 10.15 0.95
N PHE A 456 23.07 10.73 0.09
CA PHE A 456 23.39 10.17 -1.23
C PHE A 456 24.89 9.87 -1.34
N ILE A 457 25.22 8.70 -1.90
CA ILE A 457 26.57 8.35 -2.29
C ILE A 457 26.55 7.98 -3.77
N ASP A 458 27.35 8.69 -4.57
CA ASP A 458 27.50 8.40 -5.99
C ASP A 458 28.44 7.20 -6.23
N LEU A 459 28.00 6.01 -5.82
CA LEU A 459 28.76 4.78 -5.93
C LEU A 459 29.08 4.42 -7.39
N ASN A 460 28.18 4.74 -8.34
CA ASN A 460 28.45 4.62 -9.77
C ASN A 460 29.73 5.38 -10.14
N LYS A 461 29.79 6.68 -9.80
CA LYS A 461 30.95 7.53 -10.07
C LYS A 461 32.21 7.01 -9.38
N LEU A 462 32.15 6.74 -8.07
CA LEU A 462 33.32 6.34 -7.28
C LEU A 462 33.93 5.03 -7.81
N SER A 463 33.09 4.04 -8.12
CA SER A 463 33.57 2.76 -8.64
C SER A 463 34.03 2.88 -10.09
N ALA A 464 33.34 3.64 -10.93
CA ALA A 464 33.74 3.83 -12.31
C ALA A 464 35.05 4.63 -12.44
N ASP A 465 35.33 5.59 -11.55
CA ASP A 465 36.62 6.31 -11.51
C ASP A 465 37.79 5.34 -11.23
N LYS A 466 37.60 4.39 -10.32
CA LYS A 466 38.60 3.36 -10.01
C LYS A 466 38.80 2.40 -11.17
N LEU A 467 37.72 1.96 -11.81
CA LEU A 467 37.78 1.07 -12.98
C LEU A 467 38.45 1.76 -14.18
N GLN A 468 38.12 3.04 -14.42
CA GLN A 468 38.75 3.85 -15.46
C GLN A 468 40.28 3.92 -15.26
N LYS A 469 40.73 4.10 -14.02
CA LYS A 469 42.16 4.20 -13.69
C LYS A 469 42.93 2.89 -13.92
N VAL A 470 42.31 1.73 -13.70
CA VAL A 470 42.97 0.44 -13.97
C VAL A 470 42.96 0.05 -15.44
N GLY A 471 42.04 0.63 -16.22
CA GLY A 471 41.89 0.41 -17.67
C GLY A 471 41.07 -0.84 -18.02
N LEU A 472 40.56 -0.88 -19.26
CA LEU A 472 39.64 -1.90 -19.79
C LEU A 472 40.08 -3.34 -19.48
N GLU A 473 41.32 -3.70 -19.83
CA GLU A 473 41.82 -5.07 -19.68
C GLU A 473 41.83 -5.52 -18.21
N LYS A 474 42.31 -4.65 -17.30
CA LYS A 474 42.41 -4.98 -15.86
C LYS A 474 41.07 -4.86 -15.14
N ALA A 475 40.14 -4.06 -15.67
CA ALA A 475 38.79 -3.92 -15.12
C ALA A 475 38.00 -5.24 -15.19
N ALA A 476 38.27 -6.10 -16.19
CA ALA A 476 37.64 -7.41 -16.31
C ALA A 476 37.75 -8.27 -15.04
N ALA A 477 38.87 -8.18 -14.32
CA ALA A 477 39.08 -8.94 -13.07
C ALA A 477 38.17 -8.51 -11.90
N PHE A 478 37.46 -7.39 -12.01
CA PHE A 478 36.48 -6.92 -11.03
C PHE A 478 35.06 -7.43 -11.32
N TYR A 479 34.86 -8.06 -12.48
CA TYR A 479 33.61 -8.67 -12.90
C TYR A 479 33.74 -10.18 -12.94
N ASN A 480 32.60 -10.87 -12.90
CA ASN A 480 32.53 -12.29 -13.20
C ASN A 480 32.43 -12.49 -14.74
N THR A 481 31.81 -13.56 -15.21
CA THR A 481 31.68 -13.91 -16.63
C THR A 481 30.77 -12.99 -17.44
N ASP A 482 30.16 -11.97 -16.84
CA ASP A 482 29.29 -11.01 -17.53
C ASP A 482 29.63 -9.55 -17.16
N HIS A 483 28.96 -8.60 -17.83
CA HIS A 483 29.26 -7.18 -17.68
C HIS A 483 28.61 -6.52 -16.45
N THR A 484 27.91 -7.25 -15.58
CA THR A 484 27.11 -6.68 -14.49
C THR A 484 27.51 -7.22 -13.13
N HIS A 485 27.69 -8.53 -13.00
CA HIS A 485 27.96 -9.16 -11.71
C HIS A 485 29.45 -9.06 -11.39
N THR A 486 29.76 -8.61 -10.18
CA THR A 486 31.14 -8.44 -9.74
C THR A 486 31.76 -9.74 -9.24
N SER A 487 33.07 -9.87 -9.40
CA SER A 487 33.87 -10.86 -8.66
C SER A 487 33.98 -10.44 -7.19
N LEU A 488 34.55 -11.28 -6.31
CA LEU A 488 34.80 -10.90 -4.92
C LEU A 488 35.63 -9.60 -4.83
N LYS A 489 36.64 -9.46 -5.70
CA LYS A 489 37.48 -8.25 -5.79
C LYS A 489 36.67 -7.00 -6.15
N GLY A 490 35.72 -7.13 -7.08
CA GLY A 490 34.78 -6.06 -7.45
C GLY A 490 33.84 -5.68 -6.32
N ALA A 491 33.24 -6.67 -5.66
CA ALA A 491 32.36 -6.45 -4.52
C ALA A 491 33.07 -5.71 -3.37
N GLN A 492 34.30 -6.11 -3.04
CA GLN A 492 35.13 -5.44 -2.03
C GLN A 492 35.55 -4.03 -2.46
N MET A 493 35.83 -3.81 -3.74
CA MET A 493 36.10 -2.45 -4.26
C MET A 493 34.89 -1.55 -4.06
N ASN A 494 33.68 -2.02 -4.41
CA ASN A 494 32.43 -1.29 -4.22
C ASN A 494 32.17 -1.00 -2.73
N ALA A 495 32.37 -1.97 -1.84
CA ALA A 495 32.25 -1.76 -0.40
C ALA A 495 33.21 -0.66 0.12
N ARG A 496 34.47 -0.64 -0.35
CA ARG A 496 35.42 0.44 -0.02
C ARG A 496 34.99 1.80 -0.59
N SER A 497 34.45 1.83 -1.81
CA SER A 497 33.87 3.05 -2.39
C SER A 497 32.71 3.60 -1.55
N ILE A 498 31.87 2.73 -0.99
CA ILE A 498 30.81 3.14 -0.05
C ILE A 498 31.42 3.77 1.21
N ALA A 499 32.45 3.16 1.80
CA ALA A 499 33.14 3.72 2.96
C ALA A 499 33.78 5.09 2.66
N GLU A 500 34.37 5.27 1.47
CA GLU A 500 34.91 6.56 1.01
C GLU A 500 33.80 7.60 0.87
N GLY A 501 32.69 7.24 0.22
CA GLY A 501 31.52 8.13 0.09
C GLY A 501 30.92 8.52 1.45
N LEU A 502 30.81 7.58 2.40
CA LEU A 502 30.36 7.89 3.76
C LEU A 502 31.25 8.92 4.44
N LYS A 503 32.58 8.85 4.26
CA LYS A 503 33.53 9.80 4.85
C LYS A 503 33.36 11.23 4.32
N THR A 504 32.84 11.41 3.09
CA THR A 504 32.57 12.74 2.52
C THR A 504 31.23 13.33 2.94
N THR A 505 30.38 12.57 3.63
CA THR A 505 29.10 13.04 4.16
C THR A 505 29.18 13.32 5.65
N ASP A 506 28.18 14.01 6.20
CA ASP A 506 27.92 14.13 7.63
C ASP A 506 27.12 12.93 8.20
N CYS A 507 26.83 11.91 7.38
CA CYS A 507 26.10 10.71 7.79
C CYS A 507 26.72 10.04 9.03
N PRO A 508 25.94 9.79 10.10
CA PRO A 508 26.48 9.22 11.33
C PRO A 508 27.00 7.79 11.17
N LEU A 509 26.59 7.08 10.10
CA LEU A 509 27.11 5.74 9.78
C LEU A 509 28.64 5.72 9.64
N LYS A 510 29.28 6.83 9.24
CA LYS A 510 30.74 6.93 9.10
C LYS A 510 31.49 6.67 10.41
N LYS A 511 30.86 6.89 11.58
CA LYS A 511 31.45 6.66 12.91
C LYS A 511 31.61 5.17 13.23
N PHE A 512 30.98 4.29 12.46
CA PHE A 512 31.04 2.84 12.63
C PHE A 512 32.04 2.17 11.68
N LEU A 513 32.69 2.92 10.79
CA LEU A 513 33.76 2.40 9.93
C LEU A 513 34.96 1.92 10.77
N LYS A 514 35.71 0.94 10.25
CA LYS A 514 36.97 0.47 10.85
C LYS A 514 38.11 1.47 10.68
#